data_AF-A0A6P0PXC3-F1
#
_entry.id   AF-A0A6P0PXC3-F1
#
_cell.length_a   1.000
_cell.length_b   1.000
_cell.length_c   1.000
_cell.angle_alpha   90.00
_cell.angle_beta   90.00
_cell.angle_gamma   90.00
#
_symmetry.space_group_name_H-M   'P 1'
#
loop_
_entity.id
_entity.type
_entity.pdbx_description
1 polymer ?
#
loop_
_entity_poly.entity_id
_entity_poly.type
_entity_poly.pdbx_seq_one_letter_code
_entity_poly.pdbx_strand_id
1 'polypeptide(L)'
;SRIAIDSLSALARGVSNNAFRQFVIGVTGYAKQEEITGFFTNTTDKFMGAHSITDSHISTITDTIIMLQYVEIRGEMSRAINVFKMRGSWHDTGIREYTISKDGPEIKDSFRNYERIISGSPTRIPVDEKSELSRIVKGVRDKSGE
;
A
#
# COMPACT_ATOMS: atom_id res chain seq x y z
N SER A 1 -11.67 -17.27 -13.79
CA SER A 1 -12.09 -15.98 -14.40
C SER A 1 -11.61 -14.80 -13.56
N ARG A 2 -11.65 -13.56 -14.06
CA ARG A 2 -11.25 -12.35 -13.31
C ARG A 2 -12.27 -11.22 -13.49
N ILE A 3 -12.47 -10.40 -12.46
CA ILE A 3 -13.32 -9.20 -12.49
C ILE A 3 -12.54 -8.02 -11.91
N ALA A 4 -12.69 -6.84 -12.52
CA ALA A 4 -12.22 -5.58 -11.97
C ALA A 4 -13.36 -4.56 -11.89
N ILE A 5 -13.49 -3.86 -10.77
CA ILE A 5 -14.46 -2.76 -10.59
C ILE A 5 -13.70 -1.47 -10.30
N ASP A 6 -13.82 -0.50 -11.21
CA ASP A 6 -13.19 0.80 -11.13
C ASP A 6 -14.23 1.93 -11.24
N SER A 7 -14.61 2.65 -10.16
CA SER A 7 -14.18 2.53 -8.76
C SER A 7 -15.35 2.30 -7.79
N LEU A 8 -15.09 1.58 -6.68
CA LEU A 8 -16.07 1.42 -5.60
C LEU A 8 -16.43 2.77 -4.97
N SER A 9 -15.48 3.71 -4.87
CA SER A 9 -15.75 5.06 -4.36
C SER A 9 -16.76 5.81 -5.22
N ALA A 10 -16.79 5.59 -6.54
CA ALA A 10 -17.78 6.18 -7.42
C ALA A 10 -19.20 5.68 -7.14
N LEU A 11 -19.35 4.40 -6.77
CA LEU A 11 -20.63 3.77 -6.41
C LEU A 11 -21.13 4.16 -5.01
N ALA A 12 -20.24 4.64 -4.14
CA ALA A 12 -20.60 5.13 -2.81
C ALA A 12 -21.30 6.50 -2.83
N ARG A 13 -21.23 7.25 -3.93
CA ARG A 13 -21.73 8.63 -3.99
C ARG A 13 -23.24 8.71 -3.83
N GLY A 14 -23.68 9.47 -2.83
CA GLY A 14 -25.11 9.66 -2.52
C GLY A 14 -25.78 8.45 -1.88
N VAL A 15 -25.05 7.37 -1.63
CA VAL A 15 -25.55 6.14 -1.02
C VAL A 15 -25.16 6.11 0.46
N SER A 16 -26.05 5.59 1.32
CA SER A 16 -25.70 5.40 2.73
C SER A 16 -24.59 4.37 2.89
N ASN A 17 -23.74 4.53 3.91
CA ASN A 17 -22.62 3.62 4.17
C ASN A 17 -23.10 2.16 4.35
N ASN A 18 -24.27 1.97 4.98
CA ASN A 18 -24.86 0.64 5.16
C ASN A 18 -25.25 -0.01 3.82
N ALA A 19 -25.95 0.72 2.95
CA ALA A 19 -26.34 0.18 1.64
C ALA A 19 -25.11 -0.11 0.76
N PHE A 20 -24.12 0.76 0.79
CA PHE A 20 -22.86 0.56 0.08
C PHE A 20 -22.09 -0.66 0.60
N ARG A 21 -21.99 -0.85 1.92
CA ARG A 21 -21.39 -2.05 2.52
C ARG A 21 -22.11 -3.33 2.12
N GLN A 22 -23.45 -3.33 2.13
CA GLN A 22 -24.24 -4.48 1.69
C GLN A 22 -23.95 -4.83 0.22
N PHE A 23 -23.87 -3.82 -0.66
CA PHE A 23 -23.47 -4.01 -2.05
C PHE A 23 -22.07 -4.66 -2.17
N VAL A 24 -21.07 -4.14 -1.44
CA VAL A 24 -19.70 -4.68 -1.47
C VAL A 24 -19.65 -6.12 -0.96
N ILE A 25 -20.40 -6.45 0.11
CA ILE A 25 -20.52 -7.81 0.61
C ILE A 25 -21.11 -8.73 -0.45
N GLY A 26 -22.20 -8.31 -1.11
CA GLY A 26 -22.85 -9.09 -2.17
C GLY A 26 -21.92 -9.39 -3.34
N VAL A 27 -21.25 -8.36 -3.87
CA VAL A 27 -20.33 -8.52 -5.00
C VAL A 27 -19.10 -9.36 -4.63
N THR A 28 -18.51 -9.10 -3.45
CA THR A 28 -17.32 -9.85 -3.00
C THR A 28 -17.66 -11.30 -2.68
N GLY A 29 -18.80 -11.54 -2.02
CA GLY A 29 -19.29 -12.88 -1.71
C GLY A 29 -19.58 -13.68 -2.98
N TYR A 30 -20.25 -13.06 -3.95
CA TYR A 30 -20.52 -13.67 -5.25
C TYR A 30 -19.22 -14.02 -6.00
N ALA A 31 -18.29 -13.07 -6.12
CA ALA A 31 -17.02 -13.35 -6.80
C ALA A 31 -16.23 -14.49 -6.13
N LYS A 32 -16.27 -14.57 -4.79
CA LYS A 32 -15.61 -15.65 -4.03
C LYS A 32 -16.24 -17.02 -4.26
N GLN A 33 -17.58 -17.15 -4.22
CA GLN A 33 -18.25 -18.44 -4.45
C GLN A 33 -18.07 -18.96 -5.88
N GLU A 34 -17.96 -18.06 -6.85
CA GLU A 34 -17.76 -18.40 -8.26
C GLU A 34 -16.26 -18.60 -8.63
N GLU A 35 -15.37 -18.59 -7.63
CA GLU A 35 -13.92 -18.73 -7.81
C GLU A 35 -13.33 -17.67 -8.77
N ILE A 36 -13.88 -16.45 -8.74
CA ILE A 36 -13.45 -15.32 -9.56
C ILE A 36 -12.52 -14.42 -8.75
N THR A 37 -11.31 -14.18 -9.24
CA THR A 37 -10.41 -13.17 -8.64
C THR A 37 -10.96 -11.77 -8.91
N GLY A 38 -11.33 -11.05 -7.85
CA GLY A 38 -11.80 -9.67 -7.90
C GLY A 38 -10.71 -8.64 -7.58
N PHE A 39 -10.61 -7.60 -8.41
CA PHE A 39 -9.77 -6.42 -8.16
C PHE A 39 -10.65 -5.17 -8.05
N PHE A 40 -10.67 -4.53 -6.89
CA PHE A 40 -11.53 -3.39 -6.62
C PHE A 40 -10.69 -2.15 -6.36
N THR A 41 -11.00 -1.02 -7.01
CA THR A 41 -10.33 0.26 -6.74
C THR A 41 -11.18 1.10 -5.79
N ASN A 42 -10.52 1.85 -4.91
CA ASN A 42 -11.15 2.85 -4.06
C ASN A 42 -10.26 4.07 -3.95
N THR A 43 -10.78 5.23 -4.35
CA THR A 43 -10.09 6.51 -4.19
C THR A 43 -10.39 7.04 -2.79
N THR A 44 -9.35 7.44 -2.04
CA THR A 44 -9.53 8.17 -0.78
C THR A 44 -9.83 9.64 -1.07
N ASP A 45 -10.66 10.26 -0.23
CA ASP A 45 -10.99 11.69 -0.36
C ASP A 45 -9.80 12.61 -0.03
N LYS A 46 -8.80 12.10 0.70
CA LYS A 46 -7.61 12.86 1.11
C LYS A 46 -6.36 12.37 0.38
N PHE A 47 -5.69 13.29 -0.30
CA PHE A 47 -4.54 13.01 -1.14
C PHE A 47 -3.24 12.63 -0.38
N MET A 48 -3.01 13.19 0.81
CA MET A 48 -1.85 12.95 1.66
C MET A 48 -2.27 12.77 3.12
N GLY A 49 -1.55 11.93 3.86
CA GLY A 49 -1.83 11.67 5.27
C GLY A 49 -3.16 10.95 5.50
N ALA A 50 -3.55 10.07 4.59
CA ALA A 50 -4.73 9.23 4.76
C ALA A 50 -4.58 8.41 6.06
N HIS A 51 -5.42 8.71 7.05
CA HIS A 51 -5.43 8.01 8.35
C HIS A 51 -6.23 6.70 8.31
N SER A 52 -6.93 6.45 7.19
CA SER A 52 -7.82 5.31 6.95
C SER A 52 -7.52 4.70 5.58
N ILE A 53 -7.51 3.37 5.52
CA ILE A 53 -7.34 2.62 4.25
C ILE A 53 -8.55 2.84 3.33
N THR A 54 -9.75 2.84 3.92
CA THR A 54 -11.02 3.12 3.25
C THR A 54 -11.93 3.84 4.23
N ASP A 55 -12.55 4.95 3.84
CA ASP A 55 -13.46 5.73 4.69
C ASP A 55 -14.77 4.96 5.01
N SER A 56 -15.08 3.96 4.19
CA SER A 56 -16.21 3.05 4.34
C SER A 56 -15.90 1.78 5.16
N HIS A 57 -14.67 1.60 5.65
CA HIS A 57 -14.17 0.41 6.37
C HIS A 57 -14.30 -0.93 5.61
N ILE A 58 -14.24 -0.90 4.27
CA ILE A 58 -14.25 -2.09 3.39
C ILE A 58 -13.02 -2.99 3.60
N SER A 59 -11.91 -2.46 4.11
CA SER A 59 -10.66 -3.20 4.36
C SER A 59 -10.81 -4.49 5.21
N THR A 60 -11.89 -4.59 5.99
CA THR A 60 -12.24 -5.76 6.79
C THR A 60 -12.74 -6.94 5.95
N ILE A 61 -13.39 -6.65 4.82
CA ILE A 61 -14.01 -7.62 3.89
C ILE A 61 -12.96 -8.16 2.90
N THR A 62 -11.99 -7.33 2.53
CA THR A 62 -10.94 -7.68 1.55
C THR A 62 -9.83 -8.53 2.15
N ASP A 63 -9.31 -9.48 1.37
CA ASP A 63 -8.22 -10.37 1.80
C ASP A 63 -6.83 -9.78 1.54
N THR A 64 -6.68 -9.04 0.45
CA THR A 64 -5.44 -8.34 0.07
C THR A 64 -5.70 -6.85 -0.11
N ILE A 65 -4.77 -6.01 0.34
CA ILE A 65 -4.84 -4.55 0.23
C ILE A 65 -3.52 -4.06 -0.38
N ILE A 66 -3.61 -3.42 -1.54
CA ILE A 66 -2.52 -2.69 -2.17
C ILE A 66 -2.77 -1.21 -1.95
N MET A 67 -1.84 -0.54 -1.28
CA MET A 67 -1.93 0.88 -0.98
C MET A 67 -1.02 1.66 -1.93
N LEU A 68 -1.58 2.69 -2.55
CA LEU A 68 -0.87 3.67 -3.35
C LEU A 68 -0.95 5.01 -2.64
N GLN A 69 0.18 5.70 -2.53
CA GLN A 69 0.23 7.01 -1.88
C GLN A 69 1.25 7.92 -2.58
N TYR A 70 1.05 9.21 -2.42
CA TYR A 70 2.01 10.21 -2.84
C TYR A 70 2.98 10.53 -1.70
N VAL A 71 4.22 10.81 -2.07
CA VAL A 71 5.30 11.19 -1.16
C VAL A 71 6.01 12.40 -1.76
N GLU A 72 6.04 13.50 -1.03
CA GLU A 72 6.76 14.69 -1.44
C GLU A 72 8.25 14.55 -1.10
N ILE A 73 9.12 14.52 -2.12
CA ILE A 73 10.56 14.41 -1.92
C ILE A 73 11.24 15.51 -2.72
N ARG A 74 11.95 16.41 -2.01
CA ARG A 74 12.72 17.51 -2.63
C ARG A 74 11.88 18.40 -3.55
N GLY A 75 10.61 18.63 -3.21
CA GLY A 75 9.68 19.43 -4.01
C GLY A 75 9.07 18.69 -5.21
N GLU A 76 9.33 17.38 -5.35
CA GLU A 76 8.73 16.54 -6.37
C GLU A 76 7.74 15.54 -5.76
N MET A 77 6.65 15.28 -6.48
CA MET A 77 5.65 14.29 -6.08
C MET A 77 6.05 12.90 -6.59
N SER A 78 6.70 12.12 -5.74
CA SER A 78 6.95 10.70 -5.97
C SER A 78 5.72 9.86 -5.61
N ARG A 79 5.66 8.63 -6.14
CA ARG A 79 4.60 7.68 -5.84
C ARG A 79 5.16 6.48 -5.10
N ALA A 80 4.40 5.97 -4.16
CA ALA A 80 4.77 4.83 -3.35
C ALA A 80 3.69 3.74 -3.39
N ILE A 81 4.14 2.49 -3.42
CA ILE A 81 3.31 1.28 -3.39
C ILE A 81 3.70 0.43 -2.18
N ASN A 82 2.70 -0.16 -1.53
CA ASN A 82 2.89 -1.10 -0.45
C ASN A 82 1.77 -2.16 -0.46
N VAL A 83 2.12 -3.41 -0.17
CA VAL A 83 1.12 -4.42 0.17
C VAL A 83 0.84 -4.27 1.66
N PHE A 84 -0.30 -3.68 1.99
CA PHE A 84 -0.65 -3.35 3.37
C PHE A 84 -1.10 -4.60 4.15
N LYS A 85 -1.72 -5.54 3.44
CA LYS A 85 -2.27 -6.77 4.00
C LYS A 85 -2.36 -7.82 2.91
N MET A 86 -2.07 -9.07 3.27
CA MET A 86 -2.38 -10.24 2.46
C MET A 86 -2.72 -11.41 3.40
N ARG A 87 -3.93 -11.96 3.30
CA ARG A 87 -4.30 -13.20 4.02
C ARG A 87 -3.80 -14.41 3.24
N GLY A 88 -3.21 -15.37 3.94
CA GLY A 88 -2.76 -16.65 3.35
C GLY A 88 -1.42 -16.60 2.60
N SER A 89 -0.70 -15.46 2.65
CA SER A 89 0.64 -15.35 2.06
C SER A 89 1.49 -14.37 2.86
N TRP A 90 2.81 -14.63 2.87
CA TRP A 90 3.77 -13.59 3.22
C TRP A 90 3.73 -12.49 2.15
N HIS A 91 3.97 -11.24 2.56
CA HIS A 91 4.08 -10.09 1.65
C HIS A 91 5.18 -9.13 2.11
N ASP A 92 5.71 -8.36 1.17
CA ASP A 92 6.71 -7.33 1.45
C ASP A 92 6.09 -6.20 2.28
N THR A 93 6.72 -5.91 3.42
CA THR A 93 6.31 -4.83 4.34
C THR A 93 6.92 -3.48 3.97
N GLY A 94 7.83 -3.44 2.98
CA GLY A 94 8.45 -2.22 2.49
C GLY A 94 7.46 -1.28 1.79
N ILE A 95 7.65 0.02 2.00
CA ILE A 95 7.03 1.07 1.18
C ILE A 95 8.02 1.39 0.06
N ARG A 96 7.68 0.98 -1.16
CA ARG A 96 8.55 1.10 -2.34
C ARG A 96 8.14 2.27 -3.20
N GLU A 97 9.10 2.99 -3.75
CA GLU A 97 8.83 3.94 -4.81
C GLU A 97 8.37 3.20 -6.07
N TYR A 98 7.50 3.82 -6.87
CA TYR A 98 7.25 3.36 -8.23
C TYR A 98 7.11 4.52 -9.21
N THR A 99 7.53 4.29 -10.45
CA THR A 99 7.33 5.23 -11.56
C THR A 99 6.37 4.64 -12.57
N ILE A 100 5.66 5.51 -13.31
CA ILE A 100 4.79 5.11 -14.42
C ILE A 100 5.40 5.69 -15.68
N SER A 101 5.80 4.82 -16.60
CA SER A 101 6.32 5.20 -17.92
C SER A 101 5.37 4.71 -19.02
N LYS A 102 5.77 4.89 -20.28
CA LYS A 102 5.06 4.31 -21.44
C LYS A 102 4.98 2.78 -21.38
N ASP A 103 5.90 2.14 -20.67
CA ASP A 103 5.98 0.68 -20.54
C ASP A 103 5.20 0.16 -19.31
N GLY A 104 4.57 1.07 -18.54
CA GLY A 104 3.76 0.75 -17.37
C GLY A 104 4.45 1.09 -16.04
N PRO A 105 3.98 0.48 -14.92
CA PRO A 105 4.53 0.73 -13.60
C PRO A 105 5.85 -0.04 -13.37
N GLU A 106 6.85 0.65 -12.85
CA GLU A 106 8.13 0.08 -12.41
C GLU A 106 8.31 0.32 -10.92
N ILE A 107 8.41 -0.77 -10.14
CA ILE A 107 8.63 -0.72 -8.68
C ILE A 107 10.12 -0.68 -8.38
N LYS A 108 10.53 0.31 -7.59
CA LYS A 108 11.92 0.60 -7.22
C LYS A 108 12.20 0.24 -5.76
N ASP A 109 13.27 0.79 -5.21
CA ASP A 109 13.67 0.62 -3.82
C ASP A 109 12.74 1.33 -2.83
N SER A 110 12.89 0.97 -1.56
CA SER A 110 12.17 1.61 -0.47
C SER A 110 12.85 2.90 -0.01
N PHE A 111 12.06 3.78 0.61
CA PHE A 111 12.53 5.05 1.16
C PHE A 111 13.29 4.88 2.49
N ARG A 112 14.35 4.07 2.52
CA ARG A 112 15.07 3.69 3.76
C ARG A 112 15.63 4.87 4.57
N ASN A 113 15.96 5.96 3.89
CA ASN A 113 16.60 7.14 4.49
C ASN A 113 15.59 8.24 4.87
N TYR A 114 14.31 7.88 4.95
CA TYR A 114 13.23 8.81 5.21
C TYR A 114 12.30 8.28 6.31
N GLU A 115 11.90 9.18 7.18
CA GLU A 115 10.90 8.94 8.21
C GLU A 115 9.57 9.60 7.82
N ARG A 116 8.47 9.13 8.41
CA ARG A 116 7.11 9.68 8.20
C ARG A 116 6.61 9.58 6.75
N ILE A 117 7.01 8.56 6.00
CA ILE A 117 6.53 8.33 4.62
C ILE A 117 5.01 8.25 4.54
N ILE A 118 4.36 7.58 5.49
CA ILE A 118 2.88 7.46 5.57
C ILE A 118 2.19 8.84 5.71
N SER A 119 2.88 9.84 6.25
CA SER A 119 2.32 11.19 6.37
C SER A 119 2.25 11.94 5.04
N GLY A 120 2.93 11.44 3.99
CA GLY A 120 3.06 12.10 2.69
C GLY A 120 4.20 13.12 2.62
N SER A 121 4.62 13.71 3.74
CA SER A 121 5.72 14.67 3.82
C SER A 121 6.86 14.12 4.68
N PRO A 122 7.76 13.30 4.11
CA PRO A 122 8.81 12.65 4.87
C PRO A 122 9.95 13.59 5.26
N THR A 123 10.62 13.26 6.36
CA THR A 123 11.86 13.93 6.79
C THR A 123 13.04 13.02 6.48
N ARG A 124 14.08 13.56 5.84
CA ARG A 124 15.32 12.83 5.58
C ARG A 124 16.07 12.62 6.89
N ILE A 125 16.41 11.38 7.19
CA ILE A 125 17.27 11.04 8.32
C ILE A 125 18.72 11.00 7.80
N PRO A 126 19.68 11.69 8.44
CA PRO A 126 21.07 11.48 8.15
C PRO A 126 21.43 10.04 8.52
N VAL A 127 21.84 9.25 7.54
CA VAL A 127 22.42 7.93 7.80
C VAL A 127 23.81 8.18 8.37
N ASP A 128 24.02 7.88 9.66
CA ASP A 128 25.36 7.80 10.21
C ASP A 128 26.02 6.55 9.65
N GLU A 129 26.81 6.71 8.59
CA GLU A 129 27.51 5.63 7.90
C GLU A 129 28.37 4.78 8.87
N LYS A 130 28.87 5.38 9.97
CA LYS A 130 29.60 4.64 11.01
C LYS A 130 28.70 3.65 11.75
N SER A 131 27.44 3.98 11.98
CA SER A 131 26.46 3.12 12.66
C SER A 131 25.99 1.94 11.78
N GLU A 132 25.85 2.16 10.47
CA GLU A 132 25.55 1.12 9.48
C GLU A 132 26.72 0.14 9.35
N LEU A 133 27.94 0.67 9.19
CA LEU A 133 29.16 -0.15 9.10
C LEU A 133 29.35 -1.00 10.37
N SER A 134 29.11 -0.44 11.55
CA SER A 134 29.22 -1.20 12.81
C SER A 134 28.11 -2.24 12.99
N ARG A 135 26.89 -2.02 12.48
CA ARG A 135 25.84 -3.05 12.41
C ARG A 135 26.20 -4.21 11.48
N ILE A 136 26.72 -3.90 10.28
CA ILE A 136 27.14 -4.92 9.30
C ILE A 136 28.29 -5.75 9.87
N VAL A 137 29.31 -5.09 10.44
CA VAL A 137 30.47 -5.77 11.05
C VAL A 137 30.03 -6.68 12.21
N LYS A 138 29.06 -6.24 13.03
CA LYS A 138 28.52 -7.06 14.12
C LYS A 138 27.77 -8.29 13.60
N GLY A 139 26.91 -8.12 12.59
CA GLY A 139 26.17 -9.23 11.99
C GLY A 139 27.06 -10.25 11.24
N VAL A 140 28.22 -9.83 10.73
CA VAL A 140 29.23 -10.74 10.16
C VAL A 140 29.96 -11.50 11.27
N ARG A 141 30.34 -10.82 12.37
CA ARG A 141 30.99 -11.46 13.52
C ARG A 141 30.15 -12.58 14.14
N ASP A 142 28.85 -12.34 14.29
CA ASP A 142 27.92 -13.30 14.86
C ASP A 142 27.73 -14.55 13.96
N LYS A 143 27.98 -14.45 12.64
CA LYS A 143 27.94 -15.59 11.71
C LYS A 143 29.26 -16.36 11.57
N SER A 144 30.38 -15.75 11.96
CA SER A 144 31.71 -16.37 11.92
C SER A 144 32.12 -17.02 13.26
N GLY A 145 31.22 -17.05 14.24
CA GLY A 145 31.42 -17.63 15.57
C GLY A 145 30.71 -18.97 15.82
N GLU A 146 30.06 -19.54 14.80
CA GLU A 146 29.63 -20.96 14.74
C GLU A 146 30.56 -21.72 13.78
#